data_AF-A0A4R3H4Q4-F1
#
_entry.id   AF-A0A4R3H4Q4-F1
#
_cell.length_a   1.000
_cell.length_b   1.000
_cell.length_c   1.000
_cell.angle_alpha   90.00
_cell.angle_beta   90.00
_cell.angle_gamma   90.00
#
_symmetry.space_group_name_H-M   'P 1'
#
loop_
_entity.id
_entity.type
_entity.pdbx_description
1 polymer ?
#
loop_
_entity_poly.entity_id
_entity_poly.type
_entity_poly.pdbx_seq_one_letter_code
_entity_poly.pdbx_strand_id
1 'polypeptide(L)'
;MAEFEARHAADQARRISSPDLDREFAKIPRVVLLKIMSMGGLMRRRADDTPAEARAYHDGMADLALEIITHAGFDHEALLAAAITGSLEGERDDRHEHEHRRGPILDGDGPNEDY
;
A
#
# COMPACT_ATOMS: atom_id res chain seq x y z
N MET A 1 8.53 -37.15 1.45
CA MET A 1 9.09 -35.96 0.78
C MET A 1 8.03 -34.87 0.59
N ALA A 2 6.86 -35.15 0.00
CA ALA A 2 5.79 -34.16 -0.20
C ALA A 2 5.27 -33.45 1.08
N GLU A 3 5.19 -34.13 2.23
CA GLU A 3 4.78 -33.51 3.51
C GLU A 3 5.82 -32.53 4.08
N PHE A 4 7.10 -32.75 3.81
CA PHE A 4 8.17 -31.87 4.28
C PHE A 4 8.23 -30.58 3.46
N GLU A 5 8.05 -30.68 2.14
CA GLU A 5 7.92 -29.53 1.25
C GLU A 5 6.66 -28.71 1.54
N ALA A 6 5.53 -29.37 1.83
CA ALA A 6 4.29 -28.68 2.20
C ALA A 6 4.42 -27.92 3.53
N ARG A 7 5.08 -28.52 4.53
CA ARG A 7 5.35 -27.85 5.82
C ARG A 7 6.35 -26.71 5.67
N HIS A 8 7.38 -26.87 4.83
CA HIS A 8 8.36 -25.82 4.55
C HIS A 8 7.73 -24.65 3.79
N ALA A 9 6.88 -24.90 2.79
CA ALA A 9 6.14 -23.87 2.07
C ALA A 9 5.14 -23.14 2.97
N ALA A 10 4.47 -23.85 3.87
CA ALA A 10 3.57 -23.25 4.87
C ALA A 10 4.33 -22.41 5.92
N ASP A 11 5.50 -22.86 6.38
CA ASP A 11 6.37 -22.10 7.28
C ASP A 11 6.98 -20.87 6.57
N GLN A 12 7.31 -20.99 5.29
CA GLN A 12 7.83 -19.89 4.48
C GLN A 12 6.73 -18.85 4.19
N ALA A 13 5.50 -19.28 3.90
CA ALA A 13 4.34 -18.39 3.80
C ALA A 13 3.99 -17.71 5.14
N ARG A 14 4.08 -18.42 6.28
CA ARG A 14 3.93 -17.83 7.62
C ARG A 14 5.03 -16.83 7.99
N ARG A 15 6.24 -16.99 7.45
CA ARG A 15 7.34 -16.02 7.63
C ARG A 15 7.17 -14.76 6.77
N ILE A 16 6.46 -14.87 5.64
CA ILE A 16 6.18 -13.76 4.73
C ILE A 16 5.03 -12.89 5.28
N SER A 17 4.01 -13.48 5.90
CA SER A 17 2.99 -12.75 6.69
C SER A 17 3.39 -12.74 8.17
N SER A 18 4.41 -11.95 8.51
CA SER A 18 4.69 -11.62 9.90
C SER A 18 3.76 -10.48 10.34
N PRO A 19 3.14 -10.54 11.53
CA PRO A 19 2.38 -9.42 12.09
C PRO A 19 3.20 -8.11 12.15
N ASP A 20 4.52 -8.23 12.26
CA ASP A 20 5.42 -7.08 12.23
C ASP A 20 5.52 -6.47 10.83
N LEU A 21 5.48 -7.29 9.79
CA LEU A 21 5.49 -6.83 8.41
C LEU A 21 4.20 -6.07 8.08
N ASP A 22 3.05 -6.62 8.48
CA ASP A 22 1.75 -5.96 8.33
C ASP A 22 1.71 -4.60 9.04
N ARG A 23 2.33 -4.49 10.22
CA ARG A 23 2.50 -3.21 10.92
C ARG A 23 3.36 -2.21 10.16
N GLU A 24 4.42 -2.64 9.49
CA GLU A 24 5.24 -1.74 8.66
C GLU A 24 4.47 -1.29 7.40
N PHE A 25 3.73 -2.19 6.76
CA PHE A 25 2.87 -1.83 5.62
C PHE A 25 1.77 -0.84 5.99
N ALA A 26 1.19 -0.96 7.20
CA ALA A 26 0.19 -0.03 7.71
C ALA A 26 0.70 1.41 7.86
N LYS A 27 2.02 1.61 7.99
CA LYS A 27 2.66 2.93 8.07
C LYS A 27 2.87 3.59 6.71
N ILE A 28 2.71 2.85 5.60
CA ILE A 28 2.91 3.42 4.27
C ILE A 28 1.86 4.52 4.04
N PRO A 29 2.28 5.74 3.68
CA PRO A 29 1.34 6.83 3.45
C PRO A 29 0.34 6.49 2.33
N ARG A 30 -0.94 6.87 2.50
CA ARG A 30 -1.99 6.62 1.51
C ARG A 30 -1.65 7.14 0.11
N VAL A 31 -0.97 8.30 0.03
CA VAL A 31 -0.51 8.85 -1.26
C VAL A 31 0.49 7.94 -1.97
N VAL A 32 1.34 7.23 -1.21
CA VAL A 32 2.28 6.25 -1.75
C VAL A 32 1.52 5.00 -2.20
N LEU A 33 0.54 4.53 -1.42
CA LEU A 33 -0.32 3.39 -1.81
C LEU A 33 -1.11 3.69 -3.09
N LEU A 34 -1.69 4.89 -3.22
CA LEU A 34 -2.34 5.34 -4.46
C LEU A 34 -1.35 5.39 -5.64
N LYS A 35 -0.10 5.81 -5.40
CA LYS A 35 0.94 5.80 -6.43
C LYS A 35 1.28 4.37 -6.86
N ILE A 36 1.35 3.42 -5.92
CA ILE A 36 1.58 1.99 -6.18
C ILE A 36 0.41 1.42 -7.01
N MET A 37 -0.84 1.71 -6.65
CA MET A 37 -2.01 1.33 -7.45
C MET A 37 -1.91 1.80 -8.90
N SER A 38 -1.51 3.06 -9.09
CA SER A 38 -1.35 3.66 -10.41
C SER A 38 -0.23 3.00 -11.22
N MET A 39 0.91 2.72 -10.58
CA MET A 39 2.06 2.07 -11.23
C MET A 39 1.79 0.60 -11.56
N GLY A 40 1.12 -0.13 -10.67
CA GLY A 40 0.69 -1.52 -10.90
C GLY A 40 -0.42 -1.65 -11.92
N GLY A 41 -1.02 -0.53 -12.35
CA GLY A 41 -2.07 -0.54 -13.38
C GLY A 41 -3.44 -0.98 -12.88
N LEU A 42 -3.68 -0.98 -11.56
CA LEU A 42 -4.95 -1.44 -10.95
C LEU A 42 -6.18 -0.61 -11.38
N MET A 43 -5.95 0.61 -11.86
CA MET A 43 -7.01 1.52 -12.34
C MET A 43 -7.05 1.66 -13.86
N ARG A 44 -6.28 0.83 -14.60
CA ARG A 44 -6.11 1.00 -16.04
C ARG A 44 -6.70 -0.16 -16.81
N ARG A 45 -7.53 0.15 -17.81
CA ARG A 45 -7.94 -0.81 -18.82
C ARG A 45 -6.74 -1.09 -19.73
N ARG A 46 -6.48 -2.37 -19.99
CA ARG A 46 -5.44 -2.78 -20.93
C ARG A 46 -5.98 -2.79 -22.36
N ALA A 47 -5.09 -2.58 -23.32
CA ALA A 47 -5.42 -2.71 -24.74
C ALA A 47 -5.42 -4.18 -25.15
N ASP A 48 -6.39 -4.57 -25.99
CA ASP A 48 -6.61 -5.97 -26.39
C ASP A 48 -5.46 -6.57 -27.23
N ASP A 49 -4.64 -5.71 -27.84
CA ASP A 49 -3.52 -6.03 -28.72
C ASP A 49 -2.16 -6.16 -27.99
N THR A 50 -2.13 -6.09 -26.66
CA THR A 50 -0.90 -6.18 -25.88
C THR A 50 -0.19 -7.54 -26.10
N PRO A 51 1.13 -7.60 -26.38
CA PRO A 51 1.87 -8.87 -26.49
C PRO A 51 1.75 -9.75 -25.23
N ALA A 52 1.86 -11.07 -25.38
CA ALA A 52 1.69 -12.02 -24.26
C ALA A 52 2.69 -11.79 -23.11
N GLU A 53 3.95 -11.50 -23.43
CA GLU A 53 5.01 -11.23 -22.45
C GLU A 53 4.73 -9.94 -21.67
N ALA A 54 4.28 -8.89 -22.37
CA ALA A 54 3.89 -7.64 -21.74
C ALA A 54 2.65 -7.82 -20.85
N ARG A 55 1.70 -8.67 -21.24
CA ARG A 55 0.55 -9.04 -20.39
C ARG A 55 1.02 -9.68 -19.09
N ALA A 56 1.87 -10.71 -19.16
CA ALA A 56 2.39 -11.40 -17.98
C ALA A 56 3.15 -10.45 -17.03
N TYR A 57 3.96 -9.54 -17.59
CA TYR A 57 4.63 -8.51 -16.79
C TYR A 57 3.63 -7.58 -16.08
N HIS A 58 2.63 -7.09 -16.79
CA HIS A 58 1.61 -6.21 -16.21
C HIS A 58 0.72 -6.92 -15.19
N ASP A 59 0.45 -8.21 -15.37
CA ASP A 59 -0.26 -9.04 -14.39
C ASP A 59 0.56 -9.16 -13.11
N GLY A 60 1.85 -9.51 -13.21
CA GLY A 60 2.72 -9.58 -12.04
C GLY A 60 2.85 -8.25 -11.29
N MET A 61 2.88 -7.12 -12.00
CA MET A 61 2.90 -5.79 -11.38
C MET A 61 1.58 -5.43 -10.68
N ALA A 62 0.44 -5.84 -11.24
CA ALA A 62 -0.87 -5.66 -10.64
C ALA A 62 -1.03 -6.53 -9.38
N ASP A 63 -0.60 -7.79 -9.45
CA ASP A 63 -0.63 -8.72 -8.33
C ASP A 63 0.23 -8.23 -7.17
N LEU A 64 1.46 -7.76 -7.45
CA LEU A 64 2.33 -7.18 -6.43
C LEU A 64 1.72 -5.92 -5.79
N ALA A 65 1.08 -5.06 -6.60
CA ALA A 65 0.42 -3.88 -6.06
C ALA A 65 -0.74 -4.26 -5.14
N LEU A 66 -1.56 -5.26 -5.52
CA LEU A 66 -2.64 -5.79 -4.68
C LEU A 66 -2.12 -6.35 -3.37
N GLU A 67 -1.04 -7.14 -3.43
CA GLU A 67 -0.40 -7.72 -2.25
C GLU A 67 0.02 -6.62 -1.27
N ILE A 68 0.76 -5.61 -1.73
CA ILE A 68 1.21 -4.48 -0.90
C ILE A 68 0.04 -3.76 -0.22
N ILE A 69 -1.04 -3.51 -0.96
CA ILE A 69 -2.17 -2.73 -0.44
C ILE A 69 -3.02 -3.56 0.54
N THR A 70 -3.13 -4.87 0.27
CA THR A 70 -3.78 -5.82 1.17
C THR A 70 -3.01 -5.91 2.49
N HIS A 71 -1.68 -6.01 2.45
CA HIS A 71 -0.83 -5.96 3.64
C HIS A 71 -0.91 -4.61 4.37
N ALA A 72 -1.19 -3.51 3.66
CA ALA A 72 -1.47 -2.21 4.26
C ALA A 72 -2.88 -2.10 4.90
N GLY A 73 -3.63 -3.21 4.94
CA GLY A 73 -4.93 -3.32 5.59
C GLY A 73 -6.09 -2.73 4.79
N PHE A 74 -5.95 -2.59 3.48
CA PHE A 74 -7.06 -2.18 2.61
C PHE A 74 -7.62 -3.38 1.87
N ASP A 75 -8.93 -3.52 1.95
CA ASP A 75 -9.66 -4.59 1.29
C ASP A 75 -10.01 -4.23 -0.16
N HIS A 76 -10.66 -5.18 -0.83
CA HIS A 76 -11.09 -5.01 -2.21
C HIS A 76 -12.10 -3.88 -2.39
N GLU A 77 -12.98 -3.63 -1.42
CA GLU A 77 -13.97 -2.56 -1.48
C GLU A 77 -13.31 -1.18 -1.43
N ALA A 78 -12.32 -0.99 -0.55
CA ALA A 78 -11.53 0.23 -0.48
C ALA A 78 -10.74 0.48 -1.77
N LEU A 79 -10.21 -0.57 -2.40
CA LEU A 79 -9.53 -0.48 -3.70
C LEU A 79 -10.48 -0.05 -4.83
N LEU A 80 -11.69 -0.62 -4.88
CA LEU A 80 -12.72 -0.26 -5.85
C LEU A 80 -13.18 1.19 -5.64
N ALA A 81 -13.41 1.59 -4.39
CA ALA A 81 -13.74 2.97 -4.05
C ALA A 81 -12.63 3.92 -4.51
N ALA A 82 -11.36 3.59 -4.24
CA ALA A 82 -10.21 4.39 -4.66
C ALA A 82 -10.07 4.49 -6.18
N ALA A 83 -10.42 3.45 -6.93
CA ALA A 83 -10.43 3.51 -8.39
C ALA A 83 -11.44 4.52 -8.95
N ILE A 84 -12.51 4.80 -8.21
CA ILE A 84 -13.56 5.75 -8.59
C ILE A 84 -13.25 7.15 -8.07
N THR A 85 -12.82 7.27 -6.81
CA THR A 85 -12.68 8.55 -6.09
C THR A 85 -11.28 9.14 -6.18
N GLY A 86 -10.27 8.33 -6.52
CA GLY A 86 -8.86 8.70 -6.42
C GLY A 86 -8.35 8.79 -4.98
N SER A 87 -9.11 8.29 -4.00
CA SER A 87 -8.80 8.37 -2.57
C SER A 87 -8.97 7.01 -1.89
N LEU A 88 -8.04 6.63 -1.02
CA LEU A 88 -8.15 5.41 -0.20
C LEU A 88 -8.87 5.71 1.12
N GLU A 89 -10.12 5.27 1.23
CA GLU A 89 -10.99 5.42 2.41
C GLU A 89 -11.41 4.05 2.98
N GLY A 90 -11.53 3.91 4.32
CA GLY A 90 -11.81 2.65 5.04
C GLY A 90 -11.33 2.68 6.51
N GLU A 91 -11.88 1.80 7.38
CA GLU A 91 -11.57 1.71 8.84
C GLU A 91 -10.04 1.59 9.05
N ARG A 92 -9.30 2.49 9.73
CA ARG A 92 -9.45 3.20 11.02
C ARG A 92 -9.55 2.19 12.16
N ASP A 93 -8.52 1.99 12.97
CA ASP A 93 -8.62 2.66 14.27
C ASP A 93 -7.36 3.46 14.66
N ASP A 94 -6.13 2.99 14.41
CA ASP A 94 -4.96 3.56 15.12
C ASP A 94 -3.86 4.16 14.25
N ARG A 95 -4.13 4.59 13.01
CA ARG A 95 -2.98 4.89 12.13
C ARG A 95 -2.11 6.07 12.57
N HIS A 96 -2.59 7.02 13.38
CA HIS A 96 -1.75 8.14 13.89
C HIS A 96 -2.14 8.78 15.24
N GLU A 97 -3.01 8.22 16.09
CA GLU A 97 -3.42 8.95 17.31
C GLU A 97 -2.41 8.96 18.48
N HIS A 98 -1.24 8.31 18.36
CA HIS A 98 -0.24 8.29 19.44
C HIS A 98 1.16 8.81 19.13
N GLU A 99 1.49 9.28 17.92
CA GLU A 99 2.89 9.70 17.66
C GLU A 99 3.16 11.20 17.55
N HIS A 100 2.21 12.09 17.22
CA HIS A 100 2.56 13.52 17.14
C HIS A 100 1.50 14.46 17.68
N ARG A 101 1.40 14.50 19.01
CA ARG A 101 1.15 15.74 19.76
C ARG A 101 2.36 16.68 19.59
N ARG A 102 2.63 17.10 18.35
CA ARG A 102 3.59 18.12 17.90
C ARG A 102 3.52 18.13 16.37
N GLY A 103 2.61 18.93 15.82
CA GLY A 103 2.91 19.53 14.52
C GLY A 103 4.27 20.23 14.61
N PRO A 104 5.00 20.41 13.51
CA PRO A 104 6.23 21.18 13.55
C PRO A 104 5.89 22.57 14.11
N ILE A 105 6.34 22.84 15.35
CA ILE A 105 6.38 24.19 15.86
C ILE A 105 7.45 24.86 15.02
N LEU A 106 7.02 25.72 14.10
CA LEU A 106 7.90 26.66 13.45
C LEU A 106 8.31 27.69 14.50
N ASP A 107 9.23 27.31 15.39
CA ASP A 107 10.01 28.25 16.19
C ASP A 107 11.04 28.87 15.22
N GLY A 108 10.61 29.91 14.53
CA GLY A 108 11.47 30.79 13.74
C GLY A 108 11.16 32.23 14.14
N ASP A 109 12.00 32.76 15.02
CA ASP A 109 12.04 34.14 15.49
C ASP A 109 11.85 35.18 14.37
N GLY A 110 11.23 36.31 14.72
CA GLY A 110 10.89 37.43 13.82
C GLY A 110 12.08 38.14 13.14
N PRO A 111 11.83 39.30 12.51
CA PRO A 111 11.52 40.47 13.34
C PRO A 111 10.39 41.37 12.83
N ASN A 112 9.78 42.07 13.78
CA ASN A 112 9.17 43.37 13.58
C ASN A 112 10.16 44.29 12.86
N GLU A 113 9.68 45.03 11.85
CA GLU A 113 10.11 46.40 11.62
C GLU A 113 9.04 47.12 10.78
N ASP A 114 8.14 47.77 11.50
CA ASP A 114 7.49 48.99 11.03
C ASP A 114 8.56 50.08 10.91
N TYR A 115 8.84 50.55 9.70
CA TYR A 115 9.31 51.91 9.39
C TYR A 115 8.88 52.31 7.98
#